data_AF-A0A2X2JTX7-F1
#
_entry.id   AF-A0A2X2JTX7-F1
#
_cell.length_a   1.000
_cell.length_b   1.000
_cell.length_c   1.000
_cell.angle_alpha   90.00
_cell.angle_beta   90.00
_cell.angle_gamma   90.00
#
_symmetry.space_group_name_H-M   'P 1'
#
loop_
_entity.id
_entity.type
_entity.pdbx_description
1 polymer ?
#
loop_
_entity_poly.entity_id
_entity_poly.type
_entity_poly.pdbx_seq_one_letter_code
_entity_poly.pdbx_strand_id
1 'polypeptide(L)'
;MKVDIDTSDKLYADAWLGFKGTDWKSEINVRDFIQHNYTPYEGDESFLAEATPATTELWEKVMEGIRIENATHAPVDFDTNIATTITAHDAGYINQPLEKIVGLQTDAPLKRALHPFGGINMIKSSFHAYGREMDSEFEYLFTDLRKTHSQGVFDVYSPG
;
A
#
# COMPACT_ATOMS: atom_id res chain seq x y z
N MET A 1 4.05 20.76 -13.39
CA MET A 1 3.95 21.71 -12.25
C MET A 1 5.36 22.16 -11.96
N LYS A 2 5.69 23.44 -12.15
CA LYS A 2 6.97 23.98 -11.71
C LYS A 2 6.87 24.19 -10.21
N VAL A 3 7.64 23.44 -9.45
CA VAL A 3 7.73 23.59 -8.00
C VAL A 3 9.01 24.37 -7.76
N ASP A 4 8.90 25.54 -7.12
CA ASP A 4 10.07 26.32 -6.71
C ASP A 4 10.70 25.62 -5.50
N ILE A 5 11.48 24.58 -5.76
CA ILE A 5 12.29 23.88 -4.75
C ILE A 5 13.68 24.49 -4.81
N ASP A 6 14.14 25.02 -3.68
CA ASP A 6 15.53 25.45 -3.54
C ASP A 6 16.43 24.21 -3.46
N THR A 7 16.94 23.80 -4.62
CA THR A 7 17.83 22.65 -4.74
C THR A 7 19.28 22.95 -4.34
N SER A 8 19.56 24.19 -3.89
CA SER A 8 20.81 24.54 -3.24
C SER A 8 20.85 24.16 -1.75
N ASP A 9 19.73 23.68 -1.19
CA ASP A 9 19.71 23.06 0.13
C ASP A 9 20.71 21.88 0.18
N LYS A 10 21.52 21.87 1.23
CA LYS A 10 22.53 20.85 1.50
C LYS A 10 21.94 19.43 1.45
N LEU A 11 20.68 19.25 1.87
CA LEU A 11 20.00 17.96 1.81
C LEU A 11 19.94 17.41 0.38
N TYR A 12 19.58 18.24 -0.59
CA TYR A 12 19.51 17.83 -2.00
C TYR A 12 20.90 17.69 -2.61
N ALA A 13 21.85 18.57 -2.28
CA ALA A 13 23.22 18.48 -2.75
C ALA A 13 23.89 17.16 -2.32
N ASP A 14 23.70 16.75 -1.06
CA ASP A 14 24.25 15.50 -0.53
C ASP A 14 23.54 14.27 -1.14
N ALA A 15 22.20 14.28 -1.23
CA ALA A 15 21.43 13.17 -1.80
C ALA A 15 21.63 13.00 -3.32
N TRP A 16 21.96 14.08 -4.05
CA TRP A 16 22.12 14.07 -5.50
C TRP A 16 23.57 14.00 -5.99
N LEU A 17 24.51 13.83 -5.05
CA LEU A 17 25.92 13.78 -5.35
C LEU A 17 26.23 12.65 -6.35
N GLY A 18 26.90 13.01 -7.45
CA GLY A 18 27.26 12.08 -8.51
C GLY A 18 26.20 11.84 -9.59
N PHE A 19 24.95 12.29 -9.39
CA PHE A 19 23.93 12.19 -10.43
C PHE A 19 24.06 13.29 -11.50
N LYS A 20 24.00 12.85 -12.75
CA LYS A 20 24.03 13.62 -14.00
C LYS A 20 22.65 14.17 -14.36
N GLY A 21 22.61 15.14 -15.28
CA GLY A 21 21.38 15.80 -15.71
C GLY A 21 21.09 17.09 -14.93
N THR A 22 20.25 17.95 -15.52
CA THR A 22 19.95 19.30 -15.00
C THR A 22 18.46 19.58 -14.95
N ASP A 23 17.67 19.15 -15.94
CA ASP A 23 16.24 19.43 -16.00
C ASP A 23 15.51 18.82 -14.79
N TRP A 24 15.77 17.56 -14.45
CA TRP A 24 15.18 16.90 -13.27
C TRP A 24 15.54 17.54 -11.93
N LYS A 25 16.59 18.38 -11.87
CA LYS A 25 16.96 19.15 -10.67
C LYS A 25 16.18 20.46 -10.56
N SER A 26 15.48 20.88 -11.61
CA SER A 26 14.72 22.13 -11.67
C SER A 26 13.21 21.92 -11.83
N GLU A 27 12.79 20.71 -12.20
CA GLU A 27 11.39 20.32 -12.31
C GLU A 27 11.19 18.83 -11.98
N ILE A 28 9.94 18.45 -11.66
CA ILE A 28 9.59 17.04 -11.43
C ILE A 28 9.66 16.29 -12.76
N ASN A 29 10.82 15.66 -13.01
CA ASN A 29 11.08 14.93 -14.25
C ASN A 29 11.88 13.65 -13.99
N VAL A 30 11.19 12.63 -13.46
CA VAL A 30 11.79 11.31 -13.15
C VAL A 30 12.34 10.62 -14.41
N ARG A 31 11.74 10.87 -15.58
CA ARG A 31 12.22 10.32 -16.85
C ARG A 31 13.62 10.82 -17.18
N ASP A 32 13.84 12.13 -17.08
CA ASP A 32 15.14 12.75 -17.34
C ASP A 32 16.21 12.27 -16.35
N PHE A 33 15.86 12.15 -15.07
CA PHE A 33 16.72 11.56 -14.05
C PHE A 33 17.17 10.14 -14.43
N ILE A 34 16.22 9.26 -14.76
CA ILE A 34 16.53 7.87 -15.10
C ILE A 34 17.46 7.83 -16.31
N GLN A 35 17.10 8.50 -17.42
CA GLN A 35 17.85 8.47 -18.67
C GLN A 35 19.32 8.91 -18.51
N HIS A 36 19.59 9.87 -17.63
CA HIS A 36 20.95 10.36 -17.39
C HIS A 36 21.78 9.50 -16.42
N ASN A 37 21.14 8.66 -15.59
CA ASN A 37 21.80 8.05 -14.43
C ASN A 37 21.74 6.53 -14.36
N TYR A 38 20.85 5.87 -15.10
CA TYR A 38 20.85 4.40 -15.15
C TYR A 38 22.08 3.88 -15.90
N THR A 39 22.54 2.70 -15.50
CA THR A 39 23.57 1.97 -16.24
C THR A 39 22.90 0.79 -16.93
N PRO A 40 22.80 0.77 -18.28
CA PRO A 40 22.33 -0.40 -19.00
C PRO A 40 23.16 -1.63 -18.60
N TYR A 41 22.49 -2.74 -18.32
CA TYR A 41 23.13 -4.01 -17.99
C TYR A 41 22.81 -5.04 -19.07
N GLU A 42 23.83 -5.48 -19.81
CA GLU A 42 23.74 -6.47 -20.90
C GLU A 42 24.47 -7.79 -20.56
N GLY A 43 24.83 -7.97 -19.28
CA GLY A 43 25.45 -9.20 -18.77
C GLY A 43 24.42 -10.29 -18.42
N ASP A 44 24.83 -11.24 -17.58
CA ASP A 44 24.04 -12.41 -17.16
C ASP A 44 23.73 -12.41 -15.66
N GLU A 45 23.08 -13.46 -15.17
CA GLU A 45 22.67 -13.60 -13.77
C GLU A 45 23.80 -13.99 -12.80
N SER A 46 25.05 -14.14 -13.27
CA SER A 46 26.15 -14.67 -12.43
C SER A 46 26.52 -13.78 -11.23
N PHE A 47 26.12 -12.50 -11.23
CA PHE A 47 26.33 -11.58 -10.11
C PHE A 47 25.24 -11.65 -9.03
N LEU A 48 24.15 -12.38 -9.27
CA LEU A 48 23.03 -12.45 -8.33
C LEU A 48 23.46 -13.08 -7.01
N ALA A 49 23.01 -12.49 -5.91
CA ALA A 49 23.23 -12.99 -4.57
C ALA A 49 22.02 -13.79 -4.08
N GLU A 50 22.28 -14.78 -3.22
CA GLU A 50 21.25 -15.57 -2.55
C GLU A 50 20.48 -14.77 -1.50
N ALA A 51 19.31 -15.30 -1.12
CA ALA A 51 18.50 -14.73 -0.04
C ALA A 51 19.27 -14.73 1.30
N THR A 52 19.08 -13.66 2.07
CA THR A 52 19.64 -13.60 3.43
C THR A 52 18.82 -14.45 4.40
N PRO A 53 19.39 -14.92 5.52
CA PRO A 53 18.61 -15.62 6.55
C PRO A 53 17.41 -14.82 7.06
N ALA A 54 17.55 -13.50 7.18
CA ALA A 54 16.46 -12.61 7.56
C ALA A 54 15.34 -12.61 6.51
N THR A 55 15.69 -12.59 5.22
CA THR A 55 14.72 -12.69 4.11
C THR A 55 13.95 -14.00 4.18
N THR A 56 14.64 -15.13 4.35
CA THR A 56 14.01 -16.45 4.44
C THR A 56 13.07 -16.54 5.65
N GLU A 57 13.51 -16.08 6.83
CA GLU A 57 12.67 -16.10 8.03
C GLU A 57 11.41 -15.23 7.89
N LEU A 58 11.55 -14.01 7.36
CA LEU A 58 10.42 -13.12 7.11
C LEU A 58 9.42 -13.77 6.14
N TRP A 59 9.94 -14.37 5.07
CA TRP A 59 9.13 -15.03 4.06
C TRP A 59 8.38 -16.24 4.62
N GLU A 60 9.05 -17.09 5.41
CA GLU A 60 8.43 -18.25 6.05
C GLU A 60 7.27 -17.85 6.95
N LYS A 61 7.41 -16.78 7.74
CA LYS A 61 6.34 -16.23 8.59
C LYS A 61 5.14 -15.76 7.78
N VAL A 62 5.36 -15.03 6.69
CA VAL A 62 4.25 -14.59 5.81
C VAL A 62 3.57 -15.79 5.15
N MET A 63 4.34 -16.80 4.74
CA MET A 63 3.81 -18.01 4.11
C MET A 63 2.89 -18.81 5.03
N GLU A 64 3.04 -18.75 6.35
CA GLU A 64 2.08 -19.35 7.29
C GLU A 64 0.68 -18.76 7.12
N GLY A 65 0.56 -17.43 7.05
CA GLY A 65 -0.73 -16.78 6.81
C GLY A 65 -1.29 -17.04 5.42
N ILE A 66 -0.44 -17.09 4.38
CA ILE A 66 -0.89 -17.46 3.02
C ILE A 66 -1.45 -18.88 2.99
N ARG A 67 -0.84 -19.84 3.71
CA ARG A 67 -1.39 -21.20 3.84
C ARG A 67 -2.76 -21.20 4.52
N ILE A 68 -2.98 -20.32 5.51
CA ILE A 68 -4.28 -20.15 6.14
C ILE A 68 -5.29 -19.64 5.13
N GLU A 69 -5.01 -18.55 4.39
CA GLU A 69 -5.95 -18.00 3.39
C GLU A 69 -6.31 -19.03 2.32
N ASN A 70 -5.33 -19.79 1.84
CA ASN A 70 -5.56 -20.83 0.84
C ASN A 70 -6.43 -21.98 1.38
N ALA A 71 -6.23 -22.37 2.64
CA ALA A 71 -6.98 -23.46 3.26
C ALA A 71 -8.43 -23.03 3.58
N THR A 72 -8.62 -21.82 4.08
CA THR A 72 -9.93 -21.31 4.53
C THR A 72 -10.73 -20.66 3.41
N HIS A 73 -10.08 -20.28 2.30
CA HIS A 73 -10.64 -19.42 1.26
C HIS A 73 -11.19 -18.08 1.85
N ALA A 74 -10.61 -17.62 2.95
CA ALA A 74 -11.00 -16.43 3.68
C ALA A 74 -9.75 -15.60 4.07
N PRO A 75 -9.89 -14.29 4.31
CA PRO A 75 -8.82 -13.47 4.85
C PRO A 75 -8.26 -14.05 6.16
N VAL A 76 -6.96 -13.90 6.41
CA VAL A 76 -6.38 -14.19 7.74
C VAL A 76 -7.09 -13.36 8.81
N ASP A 77 -7.19 -12.07 8.54
CA ASP A 77 -7.92 -11.11 9.36
C ASP A 77 -8.35 -9.92 8.50
N PHE A 78 -9.28 -9.10 9.03
CA PHE A 78 -9.64 -7.82 8.44
C PHE A 78 -10.18 -6.87 9.50
N ASP A 79 -10.00 -5.57 9.26
CA ASP A 79 -10.53 -4.52 10.15
C ASP A 79 -12.05 -4.61 10.30
N THR A 80 -12.52 -4.29 11.50
CA THR A 80 -13.95 -4.34 11.83
C THR A 80 -14.62 -2.97 11.84
N ASN A 81 -13.87 -1.91 12.12
CA ASN A 81 -14.41 -0.56 12.33
C ASN A 81 -13.46 0.59 11.92
N ILE A 82 -12.36 0.31 11.23
CA ILE A 82 -11.39 1.34 10.81
C ILE A 82 -11.64 1.74 9.36
N ALA A 83 -11.98 3.01 9.12
CA ALA A 83 -12.11 3.56 7.77
C ALA A 83 -10.73 3.93 7.22
N THR A 84 -10.20 3.12 6.30
CA THR A 84 -8.81 3.25 5.86
C THR A 84 -8.54 4.58 5.16
N THR A 85 -7.51 5.28 5.66
CA THR A 85 -6.90 6.48 5.08
C THR A 85 -5.38 6.37 5.21
N ILE A 86 -4.62 7.34 4.71
CA ILE A 86 -3.14 7.32 4.71
C ILE A 86 -2.55 7.14 6.13
N THR A 87 -3.22 7.66 7.16
CA THR A 87 -2.74 7.64 8.55
C THR A 87 -3.72 6.94 9.50
N ALA A 88 -4.59 6.05 8.97
CA ALA A 88 -5.64 5.41 9.79
C ALA A 88 -5.09 4.31 10.70
N HIS A 89 -3.96 3.72 10.33
CA HIS A 89 -3.36 2.59 11.02
C HIS A 89 -2.01 2.97 11.62
N ASP A 90 -1.70 2.35 12.75
CA ASP A 90 -0.37 2.37 13.31
C ASP A 90 0.61 1.53 12.46
N ALA A 91 1.90 1.63 12.78
CA ALA A 91 2.93 0.86 12.09
C ALA A 91 2.78 -0.64 12.36
N GLY A 92 2.63 -1.43 11.29
CA GLY A 92 2.68 -2.89 11.31
C GLY A 92 4.04 -3.46 10.89
N TYR A 93 4.37 -4.64 11.41
CA TYR A 93 5.64 -5.34 11.15
C TYR A 93 5.41 -6.86 11.04
N ILE A 94 6.26 -7.54 10.26
CA ILE A 94 6.34 -9.01 10.28
C ILE A 94 7.30 -9.45 11.40
N ASN A 95 8.48 -8.83 11.44
CA ASN A 95 9.48 -8.98 12.48
C ASN A 95 10.44 -7.77 12.44
N GLN A 96 10.10 -6.71 13.17
CA GLN A 96 10.74 -5.39 13.06
C GLN A 96 12.29 -5.41 13.11
N PRO A 97 12.96 -6.19 13.98
CA PRO A 97 14.43 -6.30 13.97
C PRO A 97 15.06 -6.85 12.68
N LEU A 98 14.32 -7.60 11.86
CA LEU A 98 14.82 -8.25 10.65
C LEU A 98 14.56 -7.45 9.38
N GLU A 99 13.58 -6.55 9.40
CA GLU A 99 13.11 -5.82 8.24
C GLU A 99 14.09 -4.71 7.85
N LYS A 100 14.51 -4.68 6.58
CA LYS A 100 15.30 -3.58 6.00
C LYS A 100 14.44 -2.51 5.36
N ILE A 101 13.31 -2.93 4.80
CA ILE A 101 12.26 -2.08 4.25
C ILE A 101 11.00 -2.41 5.03
N VAL A 102 10.31 -1.38 5.50
CA VAL A 102 9.15 -1.49 6.38
C VAL A 102 7.92 -0.86 5.73
N GLY A 103 6.74 -1.22 6.24
CA GLY A 103 5.46 -0.67 5.82
C GLY A 103 4.48 -1.77 5.44
N LEU A 104 3.36 -1.81 6.15
CA LEU A 104 2.21 -2.68 5.88
C LEU A 104 0.96 -1.82 5.65
N GLN A 105 -0.06 -2.41 5.01
CA GLN A 105 -1.33 -1.72 4.77
C GLN A 105 -2.12 -1.45 6.06
N THR A 106 -1.96 -2.33 7.05
CA THR A 106 -2.57 -2.27 8.37
C THR A 106 -1.50 -2.52 9.44
N ASP A 107 -1.93 -2.63 10.69
CA ASP A 107 -1.10 -2.91 11.86
C ASP A 107 -0.56 -4.36 11.92
N ALA A 108 -1.02 -5.26 11.05
CA ALA A 108 -0.62 -6.67 11.05
C ALA A 108 -0.42 -7.25 9.63
N PRO A 109 0.48 -8.24 9.46
CA PRO A 109 0.67 -8.89 8.17
C PRO A 109 -0.60 -9.62 7.73
N LEU A 110 -0.97 -9.44 6.46
CA LEU A 110 -2.13 -10.07 5.80
C LEU A 110 -3.50 -9.70 6.37
N LYS A 111 -3.57 -8.75 7.31
CA LYS A 111 -4.83 -8.18 7.78
C LYS A 111 -5.35 -7.17 6.76
N ARG A 112 -6.56 -7.41 6.24
CA ARG A 112 -7.17 -6.57 5.18
C ARG A 112 -7.85 -5.34 5.77
N ALA A 113 -7.68 -4.20 5.11
CA ALA A 113 -8.26 -2.94 5.53
C ALA A 113 -9.68 -2.73 4.94
N LEU A 114 -10.50 -1.89 5.59
CA LEU A 114 -11.80 -1.48 5.02
C LEU A 114 -11.64 -0.21 4.18
N HIS A 115 -12.07 -0.25 2.91
CA HIS A 115 -12.06 0.91 1.99
C HIS A 115 -13.49 1.43 1.72
N PRO A 116 -14.13 2.09 2.70
CA PRO A 116 -15.57 2.37 2.66
C PRO A 116 -16.00 3.39 1.61
N PHE A 117 -15.11 4.28 1.16
CA PHE A 117 -15.44 5.31 0.17
C PHE A 117 -15.90 4.75 -1.18
N GLY A 118 -15.53 3.50 -1.51
CA GLY A 118 -15.97 2.80 -2.71
C GLY A 118 -17.43 2.32 -2.64
N GLY A 119 -17.90 1.87 -1.48
CA GLY A 119 -19.25 1.33 -1.29
C GLY A 119 -19.39 0.48 -0.04
N ILE A 120 -20.31 0.86 0.85
CA ILE A 120 -20.55 0.16 2.14
C ILE A 120 -21.21 -1.21 1.95
N ASN A 121 -22.07 -1.37 0.95
CA ASN A 121 -22.77 -2.64 0.68
C ASN A 121 -21.81 -3.80 0.38
N MET A 122 -20.73 -3.54 -0.36
CA MET A 122 -19.72 -4.55 -0.66
C MET A 122 -19.02 -5.02 0.63
N ILE A 123 -18.71 -4.09 1.52
CA ILE A 123 -18.09 -4.41 2.81
C ILE A 123 -19.05 -5.23 3.65
N LYS A 124 -20.33 -4.83 3.74
CA LYS A 124 -21.36 -5.57 4.48
C LYS A 124 -21.50 -7.01 3.98
N SER A 125 -21.48 -7.23 2.66
CA SER A 125 -21.47 -8.57 2.07
C SER A 125 -20.23 -9.38 2.46
N SER A 126 -19.04 -8.76 2.52
CA SER A 126 -17.81 -9.44 2.97
C SER A 126 -17.89 -9.86 4.44
N PHE A 127 -18.41 -9.01 5.32
CA PHE A 127 -18.62 -9.37 6.73
C PHE A 127 -19.52 -10.60 6.87
N HIS A 128 -20.67 -10.61 6.18
CA HIS A 128 -21.56 -11.77 6.15
C HIS A 128 -20.88 -13.02 5.57
N ALA A 129 -20.15 -12.89 4.45
CA ALA A 129 -19.47 -14.02 3.81
C ALA A 129 -18.39 -14.68 4.70
N TYR A 130 -17.74 -13.89 5.55
CA TYR A 130 -16.69 -14.36 6.46
C TYR A 130 -17.16 -14.53 7.91
N GLY A 131 -18.48 -14.50 8.15
CA GLY A 131 -19.06 -14.77 9.47
C GLY A 131 -18.70 -13.75 10.55
N ARG A 132 -18.49 -12.48 10.17
CA ARG A 132 -18.27 -11.36 11.11
C ARG A 132 -19.42 -10.38 11.07
N GLU A 133 -19.60 -9.65 12.17
CA GLU A 133 -20.61 -8.59 12.29
C GLU A 133 -19.98 -7.21 12.07
N MET A 134 -20.64 -6.40 11.25
CA MET A 134 -20.23 -5.02 10.97
C MET A 134 -20.65 -4.13 12.12
N ASP A 135 -19.77 -3.21 12.50
CA ASP A 135 -20.08 -2.16 13.47
C ASP A 135 -21.20 -1.23 12.95
N SER A 136 -22.22 -1.00 13.76
CA SER A 136 -23.40 -0.22 13.35
C SER A 136 -23.11 1.27 13.18
N GLU A 137 -22.15 1.83 13.93
CA GLU A 137 -21.72 3.22 13.72
C GLU A 137 -20.94 3.35 12.41
N PHE A 138 -20.14 2.33 12.08
CA PHE A 138 -19.44 2.27 10.80
C PHE A 138 -20.41 2.20 9.62
N GLU A 139 -21.45 1.36 9.70
CA GLU A 139 -22.50 1.32 8.67
C GLU A 139 -23.16 2.69 8.52
N TYR A 140 -23.63 3.26 9.64
CA TYR A 140 -24.30 4.58 9.68
C TYR A 140 -23.45 5.70 9.07
N LEU A 141 -22.14 5.72 9.35
CA LEU A 141 -21.23 6.72 8.82
C LEU A 141 -21.21 6.73 7.28
N PHE A 142 -21.27 5.56 6.63
CA PHE A 142 -21.15 5.43 5.18
C PHE A 142 -22.49 5.20 4.45
N THR A 143 -23.60 5.12 5.17
CA THR A 143 -24.95 5.18 4.61
C THR A 143 -25.53 6.59 4.70
N ASP A 144 -25.39 7.26 5.85
CA ASP A 144 -26.15 8.48 6.15
C ASP A 144 -25.30 9.75 6.15
N LEU A 145 -24.04 9.67 6.62
CA LEU A 145 -23.19 10.86 6.77
C LEU A 145 -22.27 11.07 5.57
N ARG A 146 -21.66 10.01 5.06
CA ARG A 146 -20.70 10.04 3.94
C ARG A 146 -21.16 9.13 2.82
N LYS A 147 -21.84 9.72 1.82
CA LYS A 147 -22.23 9.02 0.60
C LYS A 147 -21.04 8.33 -0.08
N THR A 148 -21.19 7.08 -0.51
CA THR A 148 -20.12 6.32 -1.17
C THR A 148 -20.13 6.48 -2.69
N HIS A 149 -19.04 6.10 -3.36
CA HIS A 149 -18.97 6.09 -4.83
C HIS A 149 -20.07 5.23 -5.44
N SER A 150 -20.20 3.98 -4.98
CA SER A 150 -21.24 3.04 -5.43
C SER A 150 -22.65 3.64 -5.32
N GLN A 151 -23.01 4.23 -4.17
CA GLN A 151 -24.32 4.87 -4.02
C GLN A 151 -24.49 6.05 -4.99
N GLY A 152 -23.44 6.87 -5.18
CA GLY A 152 -23.46 7.95 -6.17
C GLY A 152 -23.69 7.50 -7.60
N VAL A 153 -23.12 6.35 -7.99
CA VAL A 153 -23.30 5.74 -9.31
C VAL A 153 -24.73 5.21 -9.48
N PHE A 154 -25.22 4.41 -8.53
CA PHE A 154 -26.55 3.80 -8.63
C PHE A 154 -27.69 4.82 -8.60
N ASP A 155 -27.53 5.96 -7.91
CA ASP A 155 -28.54 7.02 -7.86
C ASP A 155 -28.79 7.70 -9.23
N VAL A 156 -27.83 7.63 -10.15
CA VAL A 156 -27.91 8.27 -11.48
C VAL A 156 -28.05 7.27 -12.63
N TYR A 157 -28.10 5.98 -12.33
CA TYR A 157 -28.31 4.96 -13.35
C TYR A 157 -29.73 5.00 -13.89
N SER A 158 -29.85 4.96 -15.23
CA SER A 158 -31.15 4.80 -15.89
C SER A 158 -31.69 3.39 -15.65
N PRO A 159 -33.02 3.22 -15.51
CA PRO A 159 -33.63 1.90 -15.61
C PRO A 159 -33.28 1.32 -16.99
N GLY A 160 -32.60 0.17 -17.00
CA GLY A 160 -32.33 -0.59 -18.21
C GLY A 160 -33.57 -1.31 -18.74
#